data_AF-A0A8J2RXL4-F1
#
_entry.id   AF-A0A8J2RXL4-F1
#
_cell.length_a   1.000
_cell.length_b   1.000
_cell.length_c   1.000
_cell.angle_alpha   90.00
_cell.angle_beta   90.00
_cell.angle_gamma   90.00
#
_symmetry.space_group_name_H-M   'P 1'
#
loop_
_entity.id
_entity.type
_entity.pdbx_description
1 polymer ?
#
loop_
_entity_poly.entity_id
_entity_poly.type
_entity_poly.pdbx_seq_one_letter_code
_entity_poly.pdbx_strand_id
1 'polypeptide(L)'
;IELQILSLLGPKTEADLAPPPKVEKVAKPKVAKPVSSNKESIEQDSDSASTITELMKKVQFHKPGENFKTDGYVIHEKTMNLLKQHLKTTGGQVRTRCPPEPNANDGVCFLRYGDTNPEKEEEKFFIGIKDMVEWLEYKPYQVTHSSDNFGQLYEWAKLLIKKGLAYVFIKKQMNEGDMKNGMFNEGADILRMKVTLEEGKLDPVAYQLVQLVHISTYDYTHCLCDSIENITHSLCTKEFQSRRSFYYWLCNALDIYCPVQWEHGRLNEYYTVVSKRKIVKLITEKIVHDWDDPRLFTLTALRRRGFPAETINNFCAGMGVDPQKLEAGVKDALDFTAPRSMVVLVPLKVTILNFPFDGPTTIDVPDFPKEVQRGSHSVTPSDLHRSI
;
A
#
# COMPACT_ATOMS: atom_id res chain seq x y z
N ILE A 1 -17.61 17.41 -18.90
CA ILE A 1 -16.17 17.63 -18.62
C ILE A 1 -15.71 18.96 -19.23
N GLU A 2 -15.91 19.20 -20.53
CA GLU A 2 -15.57 20.50 -21.16
C GLU A 2 -16.30 21.72 -20.55
N LEU A 3 -17.58 21.60 -20.21
CA LEU A 3 -18.35 22.66 -19.55
C LEU A 3 -17.87 22.98 -18.11
N GLN A 4 -17.27 22.03 -17.41
CA GLN A 4 -16.69 22.24 -16.06
C GLN A 4 -15.28 22.84 -16.13
N ILE A 5 -14.56 22.62 -17.22
CA ILE A 5 -13.25 23.23 -17.49
C ILE A 5 -13.43 24.71 -17.85
N LEU A 6 -14.47 25.04 -18.64
CA LEU A 6 -14.78 26.41 -19.04
C LEU A 6 -15.20 27.30 -17.84
N SER A 7 -15.92 26.75 -16.85
CA SER A 7 -16.31 27.52 -15.66
C SER A 7 -15.16 27.79 -14.69
N LEU A 8 -14.10 26.97 -14.75
CA LEU A 8 -12.95 27.07 -13.85
C LEU A 8 -11.87 28.02 -14.41
N LEU A 9 -11.69 28.05 -15.72
CA LEU A 9 -10.59 28.77 -16.38
C LEU A 9 -11.02 30.06 -17.10
N GLY A 10 -12.33 30.29 -17.26
CA GLY A 10 -12.86 31.41 -18.04
C GLY A 10 -12.77 31.19 -19.56
N PRO A 11 -13.33 32.11 -20.37
CA PRO A 11 -13.22 32.02 -21.82
C PRO A 11 -11.75 32.20 -22.24
N LYS A 12 -11.28 31.35 -23.16
CA LYS A 12 -9.92 31.42 -23.71
C LYS A 12 -9.65 32.81 -24.29
N THR A 13 -8.53 33.40 -23.90
CA THR A 13 -8.10 34.71 -24.38
C THR A 13 -7.03 34.56 -25.47
N GLU A 14 -6.81 35.60 -26.27
CA GLU A 14 -5.78 35.57 -27.33
C GLU A 14 -4.36 35.37 -26.78
N ALA A 15 -4.12 35.66 -25.49
CA ALA A 15 -2.87 35.41 -24.80
C ALA A 15 -2.57 33.90 -24.64
N ASP A 16 -3.60 33.06 -24.55
CA ASP A 16 -3.46 31.60 -24.40
C ASP A 16 -3.04 30.90 -25.71
N LEU A 17 -3.12 31.61 -26.84
CA LEU A 17 -2.72 31.13 -28.16
C LEU A 17 -1.30 31.56 -28.55
N ALA A 18 -0.63 32.36 -27.71
CA ALA A 18 0.72 32.82 -27.98
C ALA A 18 1.75 31.73 -27.64
N PRO A 19 2.72 31.43 -28.53
CA PRO A 19 3.78 30.46 -28.24
C PRO A 19 4.73 31.01 -27.16
N PRO A 20 5.29 30.14 -26.29
CA PRO A 20 6.08 30.57 -25.15
C PRO A 20 7.40 31.26 -25.57
N PRO A 21 7.88 32.27 -24.81
CA PRO A 21 9.06 33.04 -25.17
C PRO A 21 10.36 32.22 -25.03
N LYS A 22 11.28 32.41 -25.98
CA LYS A 22 12.60 31.76 -26.01
C LYS A 22 13.56 32.44 -25.04
N VAL A 23 14.25 31.65 -24.21
CA VAL A 23 15.26 32.11 -23.25
C VAL A 23 16.63 32.25 -23.94
N GLU A 24 17.25 33.42 -23.82
CA GLU A 24 18.60 33.72 -24.36
C GLU A 24 19.73 33.16 -23.49
N LYS A 25 20.81 32.71 -24.15
CA LYS A 25 22.03 32.14 -23.53
C LYS A 25 23.03 33.24 -23.16
N VAL A 26 23.46 33.29 -21.91
CA VAL A 26 24.62 34.08 -21.46
C VAL A 26 25.89 33.21 -21.44
N ALA A 27 27.01 33.78 -21.93
CA ALA A 27 28.30 33.12 -22.17
C ALA A 27 29.18 32.93 -20.92
N LYS A 28 30.00 31.86 -20.91
CA LYS A 28 30.99 31.50 -19.85
C LYS A 28 32.40 32.07 -20.12
N PRO A 29 33.23 32.35 -19.09
CA PRO A 29 34.68 32.53 -19.23
C PRO A 29 35.47 31.20 -19.32
N LYS A 30 36.68 31.25 -19.91
CA LYS A 30 37.53 30.11 -20.32
C LYS A 30 38.63 29.68 -19.30
N VAL A 31 38.62 28.38 -18.98
CA VAL A 31 39.69 27.35 -18.92
C VAL A 31 40.93 27.47 -18.00
N ALA A 32 41.08 26.48 -17.12
CA ALA A 32 42.27 25.62 -16.97
C ALA A 32 41.84 24.16 -16.65
N LYS A 33 42.49 23.16 -17.27
CA LYS A 33 42.28 21.70 -17.20
C LYS A 33 43.55 21.05 -16.58
N PRO A 34 43.64 19.72 -16.29
CA PRO A 34 42.64 18.63 -16.31
C PRO A 34 42.71 17.67 -15.10
N VAL A 35 41.59 17.06 -14.66
CA VAL A 35 41.58 15.64 -14.23
C VAL A 35 40.21 15.06 -14.56
N SER A 36 40.22 13.88 -15.19
CA SER A 36 39.07 13.11 -15.66
C SER A 36 38.05 12.82 -14.56
N SER A 37 36.79 13.15 -14.81
CA SER A 37 35.65 12.43 -14.22
C SER A 37 34.72 12.00 -15.35
N ASN A 38 34.53 10.69 -15.40
CA ASN A 38 33.72 9.98 -16.38
C ASN A 38 32.27 10.44 -16.32
N LYS A 39 31.62 10.36 -17.47
CA LYS A 39 30.15 10.33 -17.60
C LYS A 39 29.61 9.25 -16.66
N GLU A 40 28.85 9.64 -15.64
CA GLU A 40 27.88 8.71 -15.05
C GLU A 40 26.70 8.63 -16.01
N SER A 41 26.78 7.62 -16.87
CA SER A 41 25.64 6.93 -17.44
C SER A 41 24.66 6.58 -16.32
N ILE A 42 23.38 6.79 -16.59
CA ILE A 42 22.31 6.08 -15.90
C ILE A 42 22.56 4.60 -16.20
N GLU A 43 23.23 3.91 -15.29
CA GLU A 43 23.27 2.46 -15.27
C GLU A 43 21.85 2.01 -14.96
N GLN A 44 21.18 1.48 -16.00
CA GLN A 44 20.19 0.44 -15.79
C GLN A 44 20.93 -0.72 -15.13
N ASP A 45 20.86 -0.77 -13.81
CA ASP A 45 21.35 -1.90 -13.06
C ASP A 45 20.50 -3.11 -13.47
N SER A 46 21.05 -3.94 -14.34
CA SER A 46 20.43 -5.15 -14.88
C SER A 46 20.49 -6.29 -13.86
N ASP A 47 20.18 -5.99 -12.62
CA ASP A 47 20.21 -6.94 -11.51
C ASP A 47 18.83 -6.99 -10.85
N SER A 48 17.84 -7.29 -11.70
CA SER A 48 16.47 -7.58 -11.27
C SER A 48 16.51 -8.71 -10.26
N ALA A 49 16.29 -8.39 -8.98
CA ALA A 49 16.05 -9.39 -7.97
C ALA A 49 14.91 -10.30 -8.45
N SER A 50 15.14 -11.61 -8.44
CA SER A 50 14.14 -12.57 -8.91
C SER A 50 12.95 -12.65 -7.94
N THR A 51 13.17 -12.26 -6.68
CA THR A 51 12.17 -12.25 -5.61
C THR A 51 12.28 -10.99 -4.73
N ILE A 52 11.19 -10.63 -4.04
CA ILE A 52 11.17 -9.52 -3.07
C ILE A 52 12.22 -9.74 -1.95
N THR A 53 12.42 -10.98 -1.54
CA THR A 53 13.42 -11.34 -0.51
C THR A 53 14.84 -10.96 -0.93
N GLU A 54 15.20 -11.16 -2.20
CA GLU A 54 16.51 -10.75 -2.73
C GLU A 54 16.63 -9.24 -2.79
N LEU A 55 15.57 -8.53 -3.21
CA LEU A 55 15.54 -7.07 -3.24
C LEU A 55 15.84 -6.49 -1.84
N MET A 56 15.22 -7.04 -0.80
CA MET A 56 15.39 -6.55 0.57
C MET A 56 16.75 -6.84 1.18
N LYS A 57 17.44 -7.90 0.72
CA LYS A 57 18.84 -8.15 1.11
C LYS A 57 19.81 -7.12 0.51
N LYS A 58 19.47 -6.51 -0.62
CA LYS A 58 20.30 -5.48 -1.27
C LYS A 58 20.17 -4.11 -0.59
N VAL A 59 19.06 -3.86 0.12
CA VAL A 59 18.84 -2.60 0.81
C VAL A 59 19.65 -2.53 2.11
N GLN A 60 20.40 -1.46 2.29
CA GLN A 60 21.23 -1.24 3.47
C GLN A 60 20.39 -0.72 4.65
N PHE A 61 19.68 -1.63 5.32
CA PHE A 61 19.01 -1.34 6.57
C PHE A 61 19.94 -1.47 7.79
N HIS A 62 19.59 -0.77 8.87
CA HIS A 62 20.22 -0.96 10.17
C HIS A 62 19.96 -2.35 10.75
N LYS A 63 20.88 -2.86 11.57
CA LYS A 63 20.66 -4.09 12.32
C LYS A 63 19.75 -3.82 13.54
N PRO A 64 18.94 -4.80 13.98
CA PRO A 64 18.16 -4.67 15.21
C PRO A 64 19.02 -4.22 16.41
N GLY A 65 18.60 -3.17 17.10
CA GLY A 65 19.34 -2.57 18.21
C GLY A 65 20.38 -1.51 17.81
N GLU A 66 20.63 -1.32 16.51
CA GLU A 66 21.53 -0.29 15.98
C GLU A 66 20.77 0.95 15.45
N ASN A 67 19.56 1.20 15.96
CA ASN A 67 18.69 2.30 15.54
C ASN A 67 19.42 3.66 15.53
N PHE A 68 20.30 3.87 16.51
CA PHE A 68 21.09 5.09 16.70
C PHE A 68 22.08 5.40 15.56
N LYS A 69 22.34 4.47 14.64
CA LYS A 69 23.18 4.70 13.46
C LYS A 69 22.41 5.27 12.27
N THR A 70 21.08 5.35 12.37
CA THR A 70 20.22 5.78 11.26
C THR A 70 20.09 7.30 11.20
N ASP A 71 19.90 7.82 10.00
CA ASP A 71 19.81 9.26 9.76
C ASP A 71 18.59 9.88 10.47
N GLY A 72 18.80 11.03 11.10
CA GLY A 72 17.79 11.75 11.88
C GLY A 72 17.42 11.11 13.23
N TYR A 73 18.00 9.97 13.61
CA TYR A 73 17.69 9.32 14.88
C TYR A 73 18.25 10.12 16.07
N VAL A 74 17.40 10.44 17.03
CA VAL A 74 17.77 11.26 18.19
C VAL A 74 18.18 10.37 19.36
N ILE A 75 19.40 10.57 19.85
CA ILE A 75 19.93 9.85 21.01
C ILE A 75 19.68 10.69 22.27
N HIS A 76 19.01 10.10 23.25
CA HIS A 76 18.80 10.62 24.59
C HIS A 76 19.43 9.71 25.64
N GLU A 77 19.46 10.19 26.89
CA GLU A 77 20.09 9.49 28.02
C GLU A 77 19.57 8.04 28.20
N LYS A 78 18.27 7.82 27.98
CA LYS A 78 17.63 6.51 28.13
C LYS A 78 17.74 5.62 26.89
N THR A 79 18.16 6.14 25.74
CA THR A 79 18.10 5.43 24.45
C THR A 79 18.85 4.10 24.48
N MET A 80 20.06 4.07 25.03
CA MET A 80 20.87 2.84 25.08
C MET A 80 20.25 1.78 26.01
N ASN A 81 19.64 2.21 27.12
CA ASN A 81 18.92 1.31 28.03
C ASN A 81 17.66 0.74 27.38
N LEU A 82 16.91 1.58 26.66
CA LEU A 82 15.71 1.16 25.92
C LEU A 82 16.06 0.17 24.80
N LEU A 83 17.15 0.40 24.07
CA LEU A 83 17.65 -0.54 23.06
C LEU A 83 18.09 -1.87 23.66
N LYS A 84 18.72 -1.84 24.84
CA LYS A 84 19.07 -3.07 25.58
C LYS A 84 17.83 -3.85 26.00
N GLN A 85 16.79 -3.18 26.50
CA GLN A 85 15.51 -3.81 26.84
C GLN A 85 14.79 -4.36 25.61
N HIS A 86 14.81 -3.60 24.51
CA HIS A 86 14.30 -4.02 23.22
C HIS A 86 14.98 -5.31 22.75
N LEU A 87 16.32 -5.34 22.72
CA LEU A 87 17.08 -6.54 22.34
C LEU A 87 16.80 -7.73 23.25
N LYS A 88 16.61 -7.51 24.56
CA LYS A 88 16.21 -8.57 25.49
C LYS A 88 14.82 -9.13 25.16
N THR A 89 13.91 -8.28 24.68
CA THR A 89 12.53 -8.66 24.34
C THR A 89 12.46 -9.35 22.98
N THR A 90 13.23 -8.88 21.99
CA THR A 90 13.16 -9.34 20.61
C THR A 90 14.19 -10.42 20.27
N GLY A 91 15.19 -10.63 21.12
CA GLY A 91 16.33 -11.50 20.81
C GLY A 91 17.19 -11.00 19.64
N GLY A 92 17.05 -9.73 19.25
CA GLY A 92 17.71 -9.19 18.06
C GLY A 92 17.04 -9.57 16.73
N GLN A 93 15.81 -10.10 16.76
CA GLN A 93 15.04 -10.45 15.57
C GLN A 93 14.52 -9.20 14.84
N VAL A 94 14.45 -9.25 13.51
CA VAL A 94 13.78 -8.22 12.70
C VAL A 94 12.27 -8.28 12.93
N ARG A 95 11.63 -7.13 13.12
CA ARG A 95 10.19 -7.01 13.40
C ARG A 95 9.61 -5.90 12.56
N THR A 96 8.64 -6.24 11.72
CA THR A 96 7.93 -5.32 10.83
C THR A 96 6.42 -5.42 11.06
N ARG A 97 5.65 -4.55 10.40
CA ARG A 97 4.19 -4.63 10.38
C ARG A 97 3.68 -4.41 8.96
N CYS A 98 2.65 -5.17 8.63
CA CYS A 98 2.01 -5.31 7.34
C CYS A 98 1.10 -4.10 7.02
N PRO A 99 0.95 -3.69 5.74
CA PRO A 99 1.09 -4.48 4.50
C PRO A 99 2.52 -4.99 4.21
N PRO A 100 2.70 -6.22 3.70
CA PRO A 100 3.58 -7.26 4.26
C PRO A 100 5.02 -7.29 3.77
N GLU A 101 5.89 -7.94 4.56
CA GLU A 101 6.90 -8.88 4.05
C GLU A 101 6.95 -10.13 4.95
N PRO A 102 7.08 -11.34 4.38
CA PRO A 102 7.43 -12.54 5.14
C PRO A 102 8.94 -12.61 5.33
N ASN A 103 9.39 -12.86 6.55
CA ASN A 103 10.64 -13.54 6.90
C ASN A 103 11.93 -13.12 6.15
N ALA A 104 12.04 -11.89 5.64
CA ALA A 104 13.33 -11.36 5.25
C ALA A 104 14.17 -11.25 6.53
N ASN A 105 15.33 -11.91 6.54
CA ASN A 105 16.27 -11.96 7.67
C ASN A 105 15.76 -12.70 8.93
N ASP A 106 15.00 -13.79 8.77
CA ASP A 106 14.46 -14.59 9.89
C ASP A 106 13.60 -13.77 10.87
N GLY A 107 12.98 -12.69 10.35
CA GLY A 107 12.14 -11.76 11.08
C GLY A 107 10.68 -12.20 11.25
N VAL A 108 9.90 -11.38 11.95
CA VAL A 108 8.45 -11.52 12.09
C VAL A 108 7.73 -10.27 11.60
N CYS A 109 6.54 -10.47 11.02
CA CYS A 109 5.68 -9.38 10.56
C CYS A 109 4.30 -9.44 11.23
N PHE A 110 3.89 -8.34 11.86
CA PHE A 110 2.56 -8.19 12.45
C PHE A 110 1.54 -7.79 11.40
N LEU A 111 0.36 -8.43 11.37
CA LEU A 111 -0.80 -7.87 10.67
C LEU A 111 -1.59 -7.02 11.65
N ARG A 112 -1.29 -5.72 11.67
CA ARG A 112 -1.97 -4.77 12.56
C ARG A 112 -3.09 -4.03 11.83
N TYR A 113 -4.32 -4.20 12.30
CA TYR A 113 -5.43 -3.40 11.79
C TYR A 113 -5.37 -1.98 12.36
N GLY A 114 -5.48 -0.99 11.46
CA GLY A 114 -5.49 0.44 11.79
C GLY A 114 -6.88 0.89 12.23
N ASP A 115 -7.42 0.27 13.27
CA ASP A 115 -8.82 0.35 13.67
C ASP A 115 -9.10 1.45 14.73
N THR A 116 -8.62 2.66 14.42
CA THR A 116 -8.79 3.79 15.35
C THR A 116 -10.16 4.48 15.22
N ASN A 117 -10.98 4.12 14.22
CA ASN A 117 -12.24 4.79 13.94
C ASN A 117 -13.39 3.78 13.73
N PRO A 118 -14.16 3.48 14.79
CA PRO A 118 -15.14 2.39 14.77
C PRO A 118 -16.30 2.59 13.78
N GLU A 119 -16.60 3.83 13.36
CA GLU A 119 -17.67 4.08 12.38
C GLU A 119 -17.29 3.69 10.94
N LYS A 120 -15.99 3.55 10.65
CA LYS A 120 -15.48 3.35 9.28
C LYS A 120 -15.04 1.91 9.00
N GLU A 121 -15.16 1.06 10.00
CA GLU A 121 -14.66 -0.31 9.98
C GLU A 121 -15.81 -1.28 9.72
N GLU A 122 -15.65 -2.08 8.67
CA GLU A 122 -16.62 -3.11 8.31
C GLU A 122 -15.89 -4.44 8.31
N GLU A 123 -16.47 -5.45 8.99
CA GLU A 123 -15.83 -6.75 9.21
C GLU A 123 -15.34 -7.42 7.91
N LYS A 124 -16.10 -7.24 6.82
CA LYS A 124 -15.75 -7.74 5.49
C LYS A 124 -14.36 -7.30 5.01
N PHE A 125 -13.91 -6.10 5.41
CA PHE A 125 -12.58 -5.62 5.04
C PHE A 125 -11.48 -6.30 5.86
N PHE A 126 -11.72 -6.60 7.14
CA PHE A 126 -10.74 -7.33 7.95
C PHE A 126 -10.49 -8.73 7.39
N ILE A 127 -11.57 -9.45 7.08
CA ILE A 127 -11.53 -10.78 6.46
C ILE A 127 -10.84 -10.70 5.10
N GLY A 128 -11.25 -9.77 4.24
CA GLY A 128 -10.68 -9.58 2.91
C GLY A 128 -9.18 -9.25 2.94
N ILE A 129 -8.73 -8.39 3.87
CA ILE A 129 -7.29 -8.05 4.00
C ILE A 129 -6.48 -9.29 4.38
N LYS A 130 -6.92 -10.07 5.38
CA LYS A 130 -6.21 -11.27 5.81
C LYS A 130 -6.17 -12.32 4.70
N ASP A 131 -7.29 -12.53 4.01
CA ASP A 131 -7.37 -13.43 2.85
C ASP A 131 -6.42 -12.99 1.72
N MET A 132 -6.26 -11.69 1.45
CA MET A 132 -5.29 -11.22 0.46
C MET A 132 -3.83 -11.41 0.90
N VAL A 133 -3.53 -11.22 2.18
CA VAL A 133 -2.18 -11.50 2.73
C VAL A 133 -1.85 -12.98 2.57
N GLU A 134 -2.77 -13.87 2.93
CA GLU A 134 -2.59 -15.32 2.80
C GLU A 134 -2.56 -15.78 1.33
N TRP A 135 -3.37 -15.15 0.46
CA TRP A 135 -3.36 -15.42 -0.98
C TRP A 135 -2.04 -15.04 -1.64
N LEU A 136 -1.39 -13.96 -1.20
CA LEU A 136 -0.03 -13.58 -1.62
C LEU A 136 1.07 -14.46 -0.99
N GLU A 137 0.68 -15.55 -0.34
CA GLU A 137 1.54 -16.57 0.30
C GLU A 137 2.30 -16.05 1.52
N TYR A 138 1.77 -15.01 2.17
CA TYR A 138 2.33 -14.43 3.38
C TYR A 138 1.56 -14.88 4.62
N LYS A 139 2.30 -15.17 5.70
CA LYS A 139 1.73 -15.59 6.99
C LYS A 139 2.10 -14.56 8.06
N PRO A 140 1.13 -13.85 8.65
CA PRO A 140 1.42 -12.94 9.75
C PRO A 140 1.88 -13.72 10.97
N TYR A 141 2.87 -13.19 11.69
CA TYR A 141 3.31 -13.74 12.98
C TYR A 141 2.21 -13.64 14.03
N GLN A 142 1.55 -12.48 14.07
CA GLN A 142 0.42 -12.22 14.94
C GLN A 142 -0.50 -11.21 14.25
N VAL A 143 -1.80 -11.36 14.46
CA VAL A 143 -2.81 -10.38 14.08
C VAL A 143 -3.11 -9.52 15.32
N THR A 144 -2.97 -8.21 15.19
CA THR A 144 -3.19 -7.26 16.30
C THR A 144 -4.10 -6.13 15.86
N HIS A 145 -4.68 -5.45 16.85
CA HIS A 145 -5.52 -4.29 16.62
C HIS A 145 -4.88 -3.05 17.25
N SER A 146 -5.02 -1.90 16.60
CA SER A 146 -4.62 -0.64 17.20
C SER A 146 -5.47 -0.33 18.43
N SER A 147 -6.74 -0.75 18.41
CA SER A 147 -7.67 -0.65 19.53
C SER A 147 -7.25 -1.43 20.78
N ASP A 148 -6.50 -2.53 20.63
CA ASP A 148 -5.95 -3.30 21.77
C ASP A 148 -5.09 -2.42 22.68
N ASN A 149 -4.52 -1.37 22.11
CA ASN A 149 -3.59 -0.47 22.78
C ASN A 149 -4.25 0.80 23.33
N PHE A 150 -5.56 1.01 23.18
CA PHE A 150 -6.22 2.26 23.59
C PHE A 150 -6.01 2.62 25.06
N GLY A 151 -5.99 1.63 25.97
CA GLY A 151 -5.68 1.88 27.37
C GLY A 151 -4.29 2.49 27.58
N GLN A 152 -3.26 1.91 26.95
CA GLN A 152 -1.88 2.40 27.06
C GLN A 152 -1.68 3.74 26.33
N LEU A 153 -2.30 3.90 25.15
CA LEU A 153 -2.30 5.14 24.38
C LEU A 153 -2.94 6.28 25.18
N TYR A 154 -4.01 6.01 25.93
CA TYR A 154 -4.64 7.01 26.80
C TYR A 154 -3.74 7.42 27.97
N GLU A 155 -3.05 6.47 28.61
CA GLU A 155 -2.10 6.80 29.68
C GLU A 155 -0.89 7.60 29.17
N TRP A 156 -0.41 7.32 27.96
CA TRP A 156 0.62 8.13 27.33
C TRP A 156 0.13 9.53 26.97
N ALA A 157 -1.12 9.69 26.54
CA ALA A 157 -1.71 11.01 26.33
C ALA A 157 -1.75 11.82 27.63
N LYS A 158 -2.15 11.20 28.74
CA LYS A 158 -2.09 11.83 30.08
C LYS A 158 -0.66 12.21 30.49
N LEU A 159 0.32 11.36 30.16
CA LEU A 159 1.72 11.66 30.43
C LEU A 159 2.22 12.86 29.62
N LEU A 160 1.85 12.98 28.35
CA LEU A 160 2.18 14.17 27.54
C LEU A 160 1.62 15.45 28.13
N ILE A 161 0.37 15.41 28.63
CA ILE A 161 -0.23 16.57 29.33
C ILE A 161 0.58 16.91 30.59
N LYS A 162 0.91 15.91 31.43
CA LYS A 162 1.71 16.10 32.65
C LYS A 162 3.10 16.67 32.35
N LYS A 163 3.71 16.31 31.22
CA LYS A 163 4.99 16.85 30.75
C LYS A 163 4.88 18.24 30.10
N GLY A 164 3.67 18.80 29.97
CA GLY A 164 3.43 20.09 29.29
C GLY A 164 3.61 20.03 27.76
N LEU A 165 3.60 18.82 27.19
CA LEU A 165 3.82 18.54 25.76
C LEU A 165 2.50 18.29 25.01
N ALA A 166 1.35 18.36 25.68
CA ALA A 166 0.02 18.32 25.09
C ALA A 166 -0.95 19.18 25.89
N TYR A 167 -2.02 19.64 25.24
CA TYR A 167 -3.09 20.42 25.86
C TYR A 167 -4.45 20.08 25.25
N VAL A 168 -5.51 20.26 26.02
CA VAL A 168 -6.89 20.12 25.56
C VAL A 168 -7.33 21.43 24.92
N PHE A 169 -7.82 21.33 23.69
CA PHE A 169 -8.40 22.42 22.91
C PHE A 169 -9.90 22.18 22.77
N ILE A 170 -10.70 23.10 23.31
CA ILE A 170 -12.16 23.06 23.22
C ILE A 170 -12.57 23.82 21.96
N LYS A 171 -13.01 23.11 20.93
CA LYS A 171 -13.45 23.73 19.68
C LYS A 171 -14.89 24.22 19.81
N LYS A 172 -15.12 25.50 20.14
CA LYS A 172 -16.47 26.09 20.09
C LYS A 172 -17.08 25.89 18.70
N GLN A 173 -18.23 25.22 18.61
CA GLN A 173 -19.03 25.25 17.38
C GLN A 173 -19.83 26.56 17.37
N MET A 174 -19.78 27.28 16.24
CA MET A 174 -20.58 28.49 16.02
C MET A 174 -21.55 28.21 14.88
N ASN A 175 -22.86 28.30 15.12
CA ASN A 175 -23.85 28.49 14.07
C ASN A 175 -24.15 29.99 13.93
N GLU A 176 -24.48 30.47 12.73
CA GLU A 176 -24.81 31.89 12.47
C GLU A 176 -25.99 32.41 13.32
N GLY A 177 -26.88 31.53 13.80
CA GLY A 177 -27.97 31.88 14.72
C GLY A 177 -27.56 32.04 16.18
N ASP A 178 -26.50 31.35 16.62
CA ASP A 178 -26.05 31.29 18.01
C ASP A 178 -25.26 32.55 18.42
N MET A 179 -24.65 33.24 17.44
CA MET A 179 -24.00 34.55 17.63
C MET A 179 -24.97 35.65 18.10
N LYS A 180 -26.25 35.56 17.72
CA LYS A 180 -27.25 36.59 18.08
C LYS A 180 -27.85 36.39 19.48
N ASN A 181 -27.78 35.18 20.03
CA ASN A 181 -28.44 34.83 21.30
C ASN A 181 -27.47 34.47 22.43
N GLY A 182 -26.14 34.51 22.20
CA GLY A 182 -25.14 34.27 23.25
C GLY A 182 -25.13 32.84 23.81
N MET A 183 -25.74 31.88 23.11
CA MET A 183 -25.77 30.48 23.51
C MET A 183 -24.59 29.73 22.88
N PHE A 184 -23.82 29.00 23.69
CA PHE A 184 -22.69 28.20 23.25
C PHE A 184 -23.05 26.71 23.40
N ASN A 185 -23.05 25.95 22.31
CA ASN A 185 -23.01 24.49 22.42
C ASN A 185 -21.59 24.05 22.77
N GLU A 186 -21.44 23.13 23.72
CA GLU A 186 -20.15 22.58 24.13
C GLU A 186 -19.43 21.98 22.91
N GLY A 187 -18.20 22.46 22.68
CA GLY A 187 -17.36 22.01 21.61
C GLY A 187 -16.85 20.58 21.80
N ALA A 188 -16.44 19.91 20.73
CA ALA A 188 -15.68 18.67 20.88
C ALA A 188 -14.32 18.97 21.54
N ASP A 189 -14.00 18.24 22.62
CA ASP A 189 -12.69 18.27 23.25
C ASP A 189 -11.67 17.57 22.36
N ILE A 190 -10.62 18.29 21.97
CA ILE A 190 -9.55 17.82 21.10
C ILE A 190 -8.24 17.87 21.87
N LEU A 191 -7.55 16.74 22.01
CA LEU A 191 -6.19 16.75 22.56
C LEU A 191 -5.20 17.07 21.44
N ARG A 192 -4.39 18.11 21.63
CA ARG A 192 -3.34 18.51 20.70
C ARG A 192 -1.97 18.36 21.34
N MET A 193 -1.00 17.89 20.57
CA MET A 193 0.40 17.82 20.97
C MET A 193 1.06 19.17 20.70
N LYS A 194 1.87 19.66 21.61
CA LYS A 194 2.50 20.98 21.54
C LYS A 194 3.82 20.91 20.77
N VAL A 195 3.72 20.89 19.44
CA VAL A 195 4.87 20.75 18.53
C VAL A 195 4.54 21.30 17.15
N THR A 196 5.54 21.85 16.48
CA THR A 196 5.44 22.27 15.08
C THR A 196 6.07 21.19 14.21
N LEU A 197 5.31 20.68 13.24
CA LEU A 197 5.81 19.73 12.24
C LEU A 197 6.75 20.44 11.24
N GLU A 198 7.61 19.70 10.56
CA GLU A 198 8.50 20.23 9.51
C GLU A 198 7.74 20.94 8.39
N GLU A 199 6.56 20.43 8.05
CA GLU A 199 5.64 21.04 7.07
C GLU A 199 4.98 22.34 7.56
N GLY A 200 5.31 22.81 8.77
CA GLY A 200 4.76 24.02 9.38
C GLY A 200 3.42 23.83 10.08
N LYS A 201 2.85 22.62 10.07
CA LYS A 201 1.61 22.32 10.79
C LYS A 201 1.84 22.45 12.29
N LEU A 202 1.10 23.37 12.90
CA LEU A 202 1.12 23.62 14.34
C LEU A 202 0.21 22.63 15.07
N ASP A 203 0.73 22.11 16.18
CA ASP A 203 0.04 21.33 17.18
C ASP A 203 -0.85 20.20 16.61
N PRO A 204 -0.26 19.12 16.10
CA PRO A 204 -1.03 18.00 15.56
C PRO A 204 -1.98 17.39 16.60
N VAL A 205 -3.15 16.95 16.14
CA VAL A 205 -4.18 16.33 16.97
C VAL A 205 -3.74 14.92 17.38
N ALA A 206 -3.88 14.58 18.66
CA ALA A 206 -3.66 13.23 19.19
C ALA A 206 -4.99 12.48 19.36
N TYR A 207 -5.97 13.12 20.00
CA TYR A 207 -7.31 12.57 20.23
C TYR A 207 -8.39 13.55 19.83
N GLN A 208 -9.51 13.02 19.35
CA GLN A 208 -10.73 13.75 19.09
C GLN A 208 -11.91 13.01 19.71
N LEU A 209 -12.76 13.75 20.44
CA LEU A 209 -14.05 13.22 20.87
C LEU A 209 -15.06 13.32 19.71
N VAL A 210 -15.61 12.19 19.28
CA VAL A 210 -16.67 12.12 18.28
C VAL A 210 -17.81 11.30 18.87
N GLN A 211 -18.98 11.90 19.06
CA GLN A 211 -20.19 11.21 19.56
C GLN A 211 -19.94 10.34 20.81
N LEU A 212 -19.22 10.89 21.81
CA LEU A 212 -18.84 10.21 23.06
C LEU A 212 -17.79 9.09 22.91
N VAL A 213 -17.22 8.90 21.72
CA VAL A 213 -16.12 7.95 21.46
C VAL A 213 -14.81 8.71 21.27
N HIS A 214 -13.76 8.31 21.99
CA HIS A 214 -12.42 8.84 21.81
C HIS A 214 -11.74 8.18 20.61
N ILE A 215 -11.47 8.98 19.58
CA ILE A 215 -10.76 8.55 18.37
C ILE A 215 -9.35 9.12 18.43
N SER A 216 -8.35 8.23 18.45
CA SER A 216 -6.95 8.62 18.31
C SER A 216 -6.58 8.80 16.84
N THR A 217 -5.68 9.74 16.56
CA THR A 217 -5.21 9.98 15.19
C THR A 217 -4.20 8.93 14.73
N TYR A 218 -4.09 8.77 13.42
CA TYR A 218 -3.14 7.85 12.79
C TYR A 218 -1.70 8.12 13.23
N ASP A 219 -1.27 9.39 13.17
CA ASP A 219 0.12 9.79 13.49
C ASP A 219 0.48 9.48 14.95
N TYR A 220 -0.48 9.65 15.88
CA TYR A 220 -0.29 9.32 17.28
C TYR A 220 -0.28 7.80 17.51
N THR A 221 -1.27 7.10 16.95
CA THR A 221 -1.50 5.69 17.24
C THR A 221 -0.44 4.79 16.62
N HIS A 222 -0.15 4.97 15.32
CA HIS A 222 0.76 4.05 14.62
C HIS A 222 2.18 4.14 15.18
N CYS A 223 2.67 5.34 15.48
CA CYS A 223 3.98 5.55 16.08
C CYS A 223 4.12 4.85 17.43
N LEU A 224 3.11 4.98 18.29
CA LEU A 224 3.14 4.43 19.63
C LEU A 224 2.91 2.91 19.64
N CYS A 225 2.02 2.40 18.80
CA CYS A 225 1.86 0.95 18.62
C CYS A 225 3.14 0.28 18.11
N ASP A 226 3.94 0.96 17.27
CA ASP A 226 5.22 0.42 16.82
C ASP A 226 6.23 0.28 17.95
N SER A 227 6.21 1.23 18.89
CA SER A 227 6.99 1.14 20.12
C SER A 227 6.54 -0.04 20.99
N ILE A 228 5.23 -0.21 21.20
CA ILE A 228 4.64 -1.31 21.99
C ILE A 228 5.04 -2.67 21.40
N GLU A 229 4.88 -2.84 20.10
CA GLU A 229 5.14 -4.10 19.39
C GLU A 229 6.65 -4.36 19.16
N ASN A 230 7.52 -3.43 19.59
CA ASN A 230 8.95 -3.49 19.40
C ASN A 230 9.34 -3.64 17.92
N ILE A 231 8.71 -2.86 17.05
CA ILE A 231 9.00 -2.84 15.62
C ILE A 231 10.41 -2.32 15.39
N THR A 232 11.23 -3.03 14.61
CA THR A 232 12.58 -2.58 14.26
C THR A 232 12.58 -1.71 13.01
N HIS A 233 11.81 -2.13 11.99
CA HIS A 233 11.72 -1.43 10.71
C HIS A 233 10.27 -1.05 10.44
N SER A 234 9.92 0.20 10.75
CA SER A 234 8.62 0.79 10.39
C SER A 234 8.69 1.28 8.94
N LEU A 235 8.34 0.40 8.01
CA LEU A 235 8.24 0.74 6.59
C LEU A 235 6.93 1.49 6.33
N CYS A 236 6.99 2.57 5.53
CA CYS A 236 5.84 3.35 5.10
C CYS A 236 6.10 4.03 3.76
N THR A 237 5.10 4.70 3.19
CA THR A 237 5.24 5.39 1.91
C THR A 237 5.77 6.83 2.09
N LYS A 238 6.45 7.37 1.06
CA LYS A 238 7.07 8.71 1.08
C LYS A 238 6.14 9.87 1.43
N GLU A 239 4.82 9.71 1.31
CA GLU A 239 3.84 10.70 1.75
C GLU A 239 3.94 11.03 3.25
N PHE A 240 4.59 10.17 4.05
CA PHE A 240 4.81 10.36 5.48
C PHE A 240 6.22 10.84 5.85
N GLN A 241 7.09 11.12 4.86
CA GLN A 241 8.48 11.50 5.10
C GLN A 241 8.61 12.76 5.98
N SER A 242 7.76 13.78 5.75
CA SER A 242 7.74 15.02 6.55
C SER A 242 7.31 14.79 8.01
N ARG A 243 6.75 13.62 8.32
CA ARG A 243 6.27 13.25 9.66
C ARG A 243 7.29 12.43 10.44
N ARG A 244 8.43 12.07 9.84
CA ARG A 244 9.47 11.26 10.49
C ARG A 244 10.06 11.93 11.74
N SER A 245 10.33 13.23 11.69
CA SER A 245 10.79 13.96 12.87
C SER A 245 9.75 13.99 13.98
N PHE A 246 8.47 14.10 13.63
CA PHE A 246 7.39 14.01 14.60
C PHE A 246 7.27 12.61 15.20
N TYR A 247 7.45 11.57 14.39
CA TYR A 247 7.50 10.18 14.85
C TYR A 247 8.59 10.00 15.92
N TYR A 248 9.81 10.51 15.67
CA TYR A 248 10.89 10.45 16.67
C TYR A 248 10.61 11.35 17.89
N TRP A 249 10.08 12.55 17.67
CA TRP A 249 9.69 13.45 18.76
C TRP A 249 8.71 12.79 19.73
N LEU A 250 7.71 12.08 19.23
CA LEU A 250 6.66 11.49 20.06
C LEU A 250 7.19 10.36 20.96
N CYS A 251 8.01 9.45 20.42
CA CYS A 251 8.66 8.40 21.21
C CYS A 251 9.59 9.00 22.27
N ASN A 252 10.40 9.99 21.89
CA ASN A 252 11.34 10.64 22.79
C ASN A 252 10.65 11.45 23.89
N ALA A 253 9.57 12.15 23.57
CA ALA A 253 8.74 12.88 24.53
C ALA A 253 8.20 11.96 25.64
N LEU A 254 7.93 10.69 25.32
CA LEU A 254 7.44 9.68 26.26
C LEU A 254 8.53 8.85 26.93
N ASP A 255 9.80 9.02 26.54
CA ASP A 255 10.93 8.19 26.98
C ASP A 255 10.72 6.68 26.69
N ILE A 256 10.13 6.34 25.56
CA ILE A 256 9.86 4.95 25.15
C ILE A 256 10.79 4.51 24.03
N TYR A 257 10.82 3.20 23.73
CA TYR A 257 11.57 2.67 22.60
C TYR A 257 11.14 3.37 21.30
N CYS A 258 12.11 3.80 20.50
CA CYS A 258 11.85 4.50 19.24
C CYS A 258 12.22 3.59 18.04
N PRO A 259 11.23 3.06 17.32
CA PRO A 259 11.47 2.36 16.06
C PRO A 259 12.12 3.27 15.00
N VAL A 260 12.80 2.69 14.01
CA VAL A 260 13.27 3.44 12.84
C VAL A 260 12.20 3.42 11.75
N GLN A 261 11.83 4.60 11.27
CA GLN A 261 10.92 4.75 10.14
C GLN A 261 11.72 4.83 8.84
N TRP A 262 11.28 4.05 7.83
CA TRP A 262 11.82 4.07 6.48
C TRP A 262 10.72 4.30 5.47
N GLU A 263 11.01 5.13 4.47
CA GLU A 263 10.07 5.49 3.42
C GLU A 263 10.41 4.84 2.09
N HIS A 264 9.42 4.25 1.44
CA HIS A 264 9.54 3.73 0.07
C HIS A 264 8.59 4.46 -0.89
N GLY A 265 8.91 4.39 -2.19
CA GLY A 265 8.04 4.91 -3.23
C GLY A 265 6.71 4.16 -3.25
N ARG A 266 5.62 4.90 -3.44
CA ARG A 266 4.31 4.28 -3.69
C ARG A 266 4.26 3.78 -5.12
N LEU A 267 3.83 2.54 -5.29
CA LEU A 267 3.46 2.00 -6.59
C LEU A 267 2.09 2.56 -7.00
N ASN A 268 2.04 3.29 -8.11
CA ASN A 268 0.81 3.78 -8.73
C ASN A 268 0.78 3.34 -10.19
N GLU A 269 -0.26 2.60 -10.54
CA GLU A 269 -0.38 2.02 -11.86
C GLU A 269 -1.22 2.90 -12.79
N TYR A 270 -0.72 3.13 -14.01
CA TYR A 270 -1.44 3.91 -15.01
C TYR A 270 -2.78 3.27 -15.39
N TYR A 271 -3.78 4.10 -15.72
CA TYR A 271 -5.15 3.67 -16.07
C TYR A 271 -5.93 2.96 -14.97
N THR A 272 -5.48 3.03 -13.71
CA THR A 272 -6.16 2.40 -12.57
C THR A 272 -6.82 3.42 -11.64
N VAL A 273 -7.84 2.97 -10.91
CA VAL A 273 -8.51 3.75 -9.85
C VAL A 273 -8.62 2.89 -8.61
N VAL A 274 -7.87 3.26 -7.56
CA VAL A 274 -7.80 2.49 -6.30
C VAL A 274 -8.38 3.22 -5.08
N SER A 275 -8.90 4.44 -5.26
CA SER A 275 -9.50 5.20 -4.15
C SER A 275 -10.85 4.59 -3.75
N LYS A 276 -11.04 4.27 -2.46
CA LYS A 276 -12.31 3.74 -1.90
C LYS A 276 -13.51 4.57 -2.38
N ARG A 277 -13.43 5.91 -2.28
CA ARG A 277 -14.51 6.82 -2.69
C ARG A 277 -14.83 6.72 -4.18
N LYS A 278 -13.81 6.61 -5.04
CA LYS A 278 -14.01 6.49 -6.49
C LYS A 278 -14.57 5.12 -6.86
N ILE A 279 -14.08 4.05 -6.26
CA ILE A 279 -14.61 2.70 -6.50
C ILE A 279 -16.07 2.59 -6.06
N VAL A 280 -16.42 3.08 -4.86
CA VAL A 280 -17.83 3.17 -4.40
C VAL A 280 -18.69 3.89 -5.43
N LYS A 281 -18.20 4.99 -6.00
CA LYS A 281 -18.91 5.71 -7.05
C LYS A 281 -19.11 4.86 -8.31
N LEU A 282 -18.08 4.15 -8.78
CA LEU A 282 -18.19 3.24 -9.94
C LEU A 282 -19.21 2.13 -9.72
N ILE A 283 -19.28 1.57 -8.50
CA ILE A 283 -20.26 0.55 -8.11
C ILE A 283 -21.67 1.16 -8.07
N THR A 284 -21.82 2.33 -7.45
CA THR A 284 -23.10 3.04 -7.31
C THR A 284 -23.68 3.41 -8.68
N GLU A 285 -22.83 3.86 -9.60
CA GLU A 285 -23.19 4.18 -10.99
C GLU A 285 -23.34 2.92 -11.87
N LYS A 286 -23.18 1.71 -11.31
CA LYS A 286 -23.26 0.41 -12.01
C LYS A 286 -22.31 0.28 -13.20
N ILE A 287 -21.20 1.02 -13.18
CA ILE A 287 -20.12 0.90 -14.18
C ILE A 287 -19.36 -0.42 -13.94
N VAL A 288 -19.16 -0.76 -12.67
CA VAL A 288 -18.61 -2.04 -12.21
C VAL A 288 -19.60 -2.74 -11.29
N HIS A 289 -19.53 -4.08 -11.24
CA HIS A 289 -20.47 -4.88 -10.46
C HIS A 289 -20.25 -4.74 -8.96
N ASP A 290 -19.00 -4.89 -8.51
CA ASP A 290 -18.61 -4.84 -7.09
C ASP A 290 -17.09 -4.57 -6.95
N TRP A 291 -16.57 -4.60 -5.71
CA TRP A 291 -15.16 -4.39 -5.35
C TRP A 291 -14.17 -5.38 -5.95
N ASP A 292 -14.66 -6.55 -6.36
CA ASP A 292 -13.90 -7.63 -6.97
C ASP A 292 -14.14 -7.72 -8.49
N ASP A 293 -14.82 -6.75 -9.11
CA ASP A 293 -15.04 -6.72 -10.56
C ASP A 293 -13.67 -6.81 -11.28
N PRO A 294 -13.46 -7.79 -12.19
CA PRO A 294 -12.16 -8.02 -12.85
C PRO A 294 -11.58 -6.85 -13.64
N ARG A 295 -12.35 -5.77 -13.86
CA ARG A 295 -11.86 -4.52 -14.47
C ARG A 295 -11.16 -3.59 -13.48
N LEU A 296 -11.32 -3.82 -12.19
CA LEU A 296 -10.63 -3.10 -11.13
C LEU A 296 -9.23 -3.68 -10.86
N PHE A 297 -8.39 -2.88 -10.23
CA PHE A 297 -7.03 -3.26 -9.80
C PHE A 297 -6.93 -3.42 -8.28
N THR A 298 -8.05 -3.75 -7.61
CA THR A 298 -8.01 -4.24 -6.24
C THR A 298 -7.44 -5.66 -6.24
N LEU A 299 -6.75 -6.07 -5.18
CA LEU A 299 -6.19 -7.43 -5.10
C LEU A 299 -7.29 -8.51 -5.26
N THR A 300 -8.46 -8.27 -4.68
CA THR A 300 -9.63 -9.15 -4.82
C THR A 300 -10.10 -9.24 -6.27
N ALA A 301 -10.11 -8.13 -7.01
CA ALA A 301 -10.43 -8.13 -8.44
C ALA A 301 -9.39 -8.85 -9.29
N LEU A 302 -8.09 -8.64 -9.02
CA LEU A 302 -7.02 -9.34 -9.74
C LEU A 302 -7.07 -10.85 -9.49
N ARG A 303 -7.34 -11.27 -8.25
CA ARG A 303 -7.60 -12.67 -7.91
C ARG A 303 -8.80 -13.22 -8.68
N ARG A 304 -9.93 -12.51 -8.70
CA ARG A 304 -11.14 -12.93 -9.45
C ARG A 304 -10.91 -12.95 -10.96
N ARG A 305 -10.07 -12.04 -11.48
CA ARG A 305 -9.63 -12.01 -12.89
C ARG A 305 -8.82 -13.24 -13.28
N GLY A 306 -8.25 -13.96 -12.30
CA GLY A 306 -7.48 -15.19 -12.50
C GLY A 306 -5.97 -14.98 -12.46
N PHE A 307 -5.48 -13.88 -11.86
CA PHE A 307 -4.05 -13.63 -11.75
C PHE A 307 -3.44 -14.59 -10.71
N PRO A 308 -2.30 -15.25 -10.99
CA PRO A 308 -1.57 -15.99 -9.96
C PRO A 308 -0.92 -15.05 -8.94
N ALA A 309 -0.88 -15.46 -7.67
CA ALA A 309 -0.26 -14.68 -6.61
C ALA A 309 1.25 -14.48 -6.82
N GLU A 310 1.93 -15.53 -7.29
CA GLU A 310 3.34 -15.51 -7.66
C GLU A 310 3.65 -14.37 -8.64
N THR A 311 2.79 -14.16 -9.64
CA THR A 311 3.00 -13.09 -10.63
C THR A 311 2.92 -11.70 -10.01
N ILE A 312 2.01 -11.48 -9.05
CA ILE A 312 1.92 -10.22 -8.31
C ILE A 312 3.20 -9.97 -7.51
N ASN A 313 3.70 -11.00 -6.82
CA ASN A 313 4.92 -10.94 -6.04
C ASN A 313 6.15 -10.64 -6.92
N ASN A 314 6.26 -11.32 -8.07
CA ASN A 314 7.35 -11.12 -9.02
C ASN A 314 7.28 -9.75 -9.70
N PHE A 315 6.08 -9.25 -9.98
CA PHE A 315 5.88 -7.90 -10.52
C PHE A 315 6.38 -6.83 -9.55
N CYS A 316 6.08 -6.98 -8.25
CA CYS A 316 6.59 -6.10 -7.20
C CYS A 316 8.13 -6.21 -7.06
N ALA A 317 8.71 -7.41 -7.18
CA ALA A 317 10.17 -7.62 -7.14
C ALA A 317 10.89 -6.92 -8.30
N GLY A 318 10.31 -6.96 -9.51
CA GLY A 318 10.83 -6.29 -10.70
C GLY A 318 10.62 -4.77 -10.75
N MET A 319 10.27 -4.14 -9.62
CA MET A 319 9.95 -2.71 -9.49
C MET A 319 8.83 -2.25 -10.45
N GLY A 320 7.85 -3.11 -10.74
CA GLY A 320 6.81 -2.92 -11.74
C GLY A 320 6.13 -1.55 -11.71
N VAL A 321 5.93 -0.95 -12.89
CA VAL A 321 5.26 0.35 -13.11
C VAL A 321 4.34 0.32 -14.37
N ASP A 322 4.27 -0.84 -15.04
CA ASP A 322 3.64 -0.98 -16.36
C ASP A 322 2.65 -2.16 -16.38
N PRO A 323 1.35 -1.90 -16.66
CA PRO A 323 0.33 -2.94 -16.61
C PRO A 323 0.58 -4.05 -17.61
N GLN A 324 1.22 -3.71 -18.74
CA GLN A 324 1.53 -4.67 -19.79
C GLN A 324 2.58 -5.68 -19.32
N LYS A 325 3.51 -5.27 -18.45
CA LYS A 325 4.48 -6.18 -17.84
C LYS A 325 3.82 -7.13 -16.85
N LEU A 326 2.85 -6.63 -16.08
CA LEU A 326 2.07 -7.48 -15.20
C LEU A 326 1.28 -8.53 -16.00
N GLU A 327 0.55 -8.11 -17.02
CA GLU A 327 -0.23 -9.02 -17.88
C GLU A 327 0.65 -10.02 -18.65
N ALA A 328 1.83 -9.59 -19.11
CA ALA A 328 2.81 -10.48 -19.73
C ALA A 328 3.29 -11.56 -18.74
N GLY A 329 3.65 -11.17 -17.51
CA GLY A 329 4.03 -12.12 -16.46
C GLY A 329 2.90 -13.11 -16.11
N VAL A 330 1.64 -12.64 -16.15
CA VAL A 330 0.47 -13.52 -15.90
C VAL A 330 0.34 -14.53 -17.03
N LYS A 331 0.48 -14.08 -18.29
CA LYS A 331 0.42 -14.96 -19.45
C LYS A 331 1.50 -16.04 -19.39
N ASP A 332 2.72 -15.68 -19.03
CA ASP A 332 3.84 -16.63 -18.94
C ASP A 332 3.60 -17.66 -17.82
N ALA A 333 3.13 -17.21 -16.65
CA ALA A 333 2.79 -18.11 -15.55
C ALA A 333 1.63 -19.07 -15.91
N LEU A 334 0.58 -18.56 -16.56
CA LEU A 334 -0.57 -19.37 -16.98
C LEU A 334 -0.24 -20.32 -18.14
N ASP A 335 0.67 -19.97 -19.04
CA ASP A 335 1.14 -20.91 -20.07
C ASP A 335 1.79 -22.16 -19.42
N PHE A 336 2.45 -22.02 -18.29
CA PHE A 336 3.03 -23.18 -17.61
C PHE A 336 2.04 -23.93 -16.71
N THR A 337 1.09 -23.23 -16.09
CA THR A 337 0.26 -23.79 -14.99
C THR A 337 -1.16 -24.14 -15.40
N ALA A 338 -1.77 -23.47 -16.38
CA ALA A 338 -3.17 -23.67 -16.74
C ALA A 338 -3.35 -24.85 -17.73
N PRO A 339 -4.23 -25.83 -17.43
CA PRO A 339 -4.58 -26.88 -18.39
C PRO A 339 -5.36 -26.30 -19.58
N ARG A 340 -5.20 -26.89 -20.76
CA ARG A 340 -5.85 -26.44 -21.99
C ARG A 340 -7.18 -27.17 -22.17
N SER A 341 -8.22 -26.41 -22.48
CA SER A 341 -9.52 -26.95 -22.87
C SER A 341 -10.07 -26.15 -24.04
N MET A 342 -10.90 -26.78 -24.86
CA MET A 342 -11.51 -26.14 -26.02
C MET A 342 -12.85 -25.52 -25.65
N VAL A 343 -13.06 -24.26 -26.05
CA VAL A 343 -14.34 -23.56 -25.92
C VAL A 343 -14.56 -22.69 -27.15
N VAL A 344 -15.80 -22.62 -27.62
CA VAL A 344 -16.20 -21.71 -28.69
C VAL A 344 -17.23 -20.75 -28.12
N LEU A 345 -16.90 -19.46 -28.07
CA LEU A 345 -17.77 -18.44 -27.47
C LEU A 345 -19.04 -18.19 -28.28
N VAL A 346 -18.91 -18.27 -29.62
CA VAL A 346 -20.03 -18.13 -30.56
C VAL A 346 -20.07 -19.39 -31.43
N PRO A 347 -20.75 -20.45 -30.97
CA PRO A 347 -20.71 -21.75 -31.65
C PRO A 347 -21.45 -21.69 -32.98
N LEU A 348 -20.81 -22.19 -34.03
CA LEU A 348 -21.44 -22.48 -35.31
C LEU A 348 -21.59 -23.99 -35.46
N LYS A 349 -22.80 -24.45 -35.78
CA LYS A 349 -23.06 -25.87 -36.00
C LYS A 349 -22.39 -26.31 -37.30
N VAL A 350 -21.50 -27.29 -37.20
CA VAL A 350 -20.83 -27.92 -38.35
C VAL A 350 -21.30 -29.36 -38.46
N THR A 351 -21.58 -29.81 -39.69
CA THR A 351 -21.94 -31.20 -39.98
C THR A 351 -20.91 -31.79 -40.93
N ILE A 352 -20.30 -32.91 -40.52
CA ILE A 352 -19.31 -33.64 -41.32
C ILE A 352 -20.04 -34.75 -42.06
N LEU A 353 -20.12 -34.65 -43.39
CA LEU A 353 -20.87 -35.60 -44.23
C LEU A 353 -20.15 -36.94 -44.44
N ASN A 354 -18.83 -36.93 -44.38
CA ASN A 354 -17.96 -38.06 -44.72
C ASN A 354 -17.13 -38.54 -43.51
N PHE A 355 -17.75 -38.62 -42.34
CA PHE A 355 -17.04 -39.09 -41.13
C PHE A 355 -16.76 -40.61 -41.23
N PRO A 356 -15.50 -41.06 -41.03
CA PRO A 356 -15.09 -42.44 -41.33
C PRO A 356 -15.47 -43.49 -40.27
N PHE A 357 -16.03 -43.07 -39.13
CA PHE A 357 -16.42 -43.98 -38.04
C PHE A 357 -17.95 -44.05 -37.89
N ASP A 358 -18.45 -45.21 -37.44
CA ASP A 358 -19.88 -45.49 -37.29
C ASP A 358 -20.55 -44.79 -36.08
N GLY A 359 -19.78 -44.09 -35.23
CA GLY A 359 -20.30 -43.42 -34.04
C GLY A 359 -19.33 -42.40 -33.44
N PRO A 360 -19.67 -41.82 -32.28
CA PRO A 360 -18.80 -40.90 -31.56
C PRO A 360 -17.46 -41.54 -31.23
N THR A 361 -16.36 -40.89 -31.65
CA THR A 361 -15.00 -41.34 -31.32
C THR A 361 -14.46 -40.48 -30.19
N THR A 362 -14.10 -41.11 -29.08
CA THR A 362 -13.39 -40.45 -27.98
C THR A 362 -11.94 -40.19 -28.38
N ILE A 363 -11.46 -38.98 -28.17
CA ILE A 363 -10.10 -38.53 -28.48
C ILE A 363 -9.45 -38.05 -27.18
N ASP A 364 -8.25 -38.55 -26.88
CA ASP A 364 -7.45 -38.05 -25.76
C ASP A 364 -6.67 -36.80 -26.19
N VAL A 365 -6.83 -35.73 -25.40
CA VAL A 365 -6.21 -34.43 -25.64
C VAL A 365 -5.27 -34.13 -24.47
N PRO A 366 -4.00 -33.77 -24.74
CA PRO A 366 -3.07 -33.41 -23.68
C PRO A 366 -3.46 -32.08 -23.02
N ASP A 367 -3.40 -32.03 -21.69
CA ASP A 367 -3.71 -30.82 -20.91
C ASP A 367 -2.63 -29.75 -21.09
N PHE A 368 -1.38 -30.16 -21.31
CA PHE A 368 -0.21 -29.29 -21.46
C PHE A 368 0.52 -29.64 -22.77
N PRO A 369 0.37 -28.84 -23.85
CA PRO A 369 0.93 -29.18 -25.17
C PRO A 369 2.45 -29.37 -25.20
N LYS A 370 3.19 -28.63 -24.36
CA LYS A 370 4.65 -28.73 -24.25
C LYS A 370 5.10 -29.92 -23.38
N GLU A 371 4.22 -30.44 -22.52
CA GLU A 371 4.53 -31.42 -21.47
C GLU A 371 3.40 -32.46 -21.37
N VAL A 372 3.24 -33.28 -22.41
CA VAL A 372 2.16 -34.28 -22.56
C VAL A 372 2.06 -35.26 -21.38
N GLN A 373 3.15 -35.46 -20.63
CA GLN A 373 3.20 -36.36 -19.48
C GLN A 373 2.45 -35.84 -18.24
N ARG A 374 2.07 -34.55 -18.20
CA ARG A 374 1.44 -33.93 -17.02
C ARG A 374 -0.04 -34.21 -16.87
N GLY A 375 -0.70 -34.68 -17.92
CA GLY A 375 -2.14 -34.91 -17.90
C GLY A 375 -2.75 -34.89 -19.29
N SER A 376 -3.89 -35.56 -19.40
CA SER A 376 -4.73 -35.59 -20.58
C SER A 376 -6.18 -35.78 -20.17
N HIS A 377 -7.10 -35.20 -20.94
CA HIS A 377 -8.53 -35.43 -20.81
C HIS A 377 -9.11 -35.96 -22.11
N SER A 378 -10.17 -36.76 -21.99
CA SER A 378 -10.85 -37.35 -23.13
C SER A 378 -12.01 -36.45 -23.59
N VAL A 379 -12.10 -36.19 -24.89
CA VAL A 379 -13.19 -35.42 -25.52
C VAL A 379 -13.96 -36.35 -26.44
N THR A 380 -15.29 -36.37 -26.30
CA THR A 380 -16.18 -37.14 -27.18
C THR A 380 -17.10 -36.17 -27.93
N PRO A 381 -17.00 -36.06 -29.26
CA PRO A 381 -17.94 -35.26 -30.05
C PRO A 381 -19.34 -35.87 -29.97
N SER A 382 -20.32 -35.14 -29.46
CA SER A 382 -21.72 -35.57 -29.45
C SER A 382 -22.45 -35.14 -30.74
N ASP A 383 -23.48 -35.90 -31.11
CA ASP A 383 -24.41 -35.67 -32.23
C ASP A 383 -23.82 -35.74 -33.66
N LEU A 384 -23.35 -36.94 -34.03
CA LEU A 384 -23.32 -37.36 -35.44
C LEU A 384 -24.77 -37.62 -35.91
N HIS A 385 -25.50 -36.56 -36.26
CA HIS A 385 -26.76 -36.74 -36.97
C HIS A 385 -26.46 -37.26 -38.39
N ARG A 386 -26.64 -38.57 -38.60
CA ARG A 386 -26.80 -39.13 -39.96
C ARG A 386 -28.10 -38.55 -40.53
N SER A 387 -27.98 -37.60 -41.46
CA SER A 387 -29.05 -37.38 -42.44
C SER A 387 -29.06 -38.61 -43.35
N ILE A 388 -30.02 -39.50 -43.15
CA ILE A 388 -30.26 -40.69 -43.98
C ILE A 388 -30.63 -40.26 -45.39
#